data_AF-A0A380FMV3-F1
#
_entry.id   AF-A0A380FMV3-F1
#
_cell.length_a   1.000
_cell.length_b   1.000
_cell.length_c   1.000
_cell.angle_alpha   90.00
_cell.angle_beta   90.00
_cell.angle_gamma   90.00
#
_symmetry.space_group_name_H-M   'P 1'
#
loop_
_entity.id
_entity.type
_entity.pdbx_description
1 polymer ?
#
loop_
_entity_poly.entity_id
_entity_poly.type
_entity_poly.pdbx_seq_one_letter_code
_entity_poly.pdbx_strand_id
1 'polypeptide(L)'
;MDNIFQQGTIFKNEKDKTIYLTPDEPLVYDTNKWEYKYLPSITEFKQHVLKQAKLHQQQGSEHLAFVFPENVLLSDTWINLLERTGF
;
A
#
# COMPACT_ATOMS: atom_id res chain seq x y z
N MET A 1 9.77 9.92 1.58
CA MET A 1 10.39 9.04 2.59
C MET A 1 11.83 8.65 2.25
N ASP A 2 12.47 9.27 1.26
CA ASP A 2 13.73 8.77 0.67
C ASP A 2 14.92 8.68 1.64
N ASN A 3 14.85 9.38 2.78
CA ASN A 3 15.88 9.38 3.83
C ASN A 3 15.48 8.61 5.09
N ILE A 4 14.33 7.94 5.10
CA ILE A 4 13.86 7.10 6.21
C ILE A 4 13.97 5.65 5.77
N PHE A 5 14.78 4.87 6.49
CA PHE A 5 14.90 3.45 6.24
C PHE A 5 13.54 2.75 6.30
N GLN A 6 13.22 1.98 5.25
CA GLN A 6 12.04 1.14 5.18
C GLN A 6 12.47 -0.32 5.32
N GLN A 7 11.96 -1.01 6.33
CA GLN A 7 12.18 -2.45 6.49
C GLN A 7 11.30 -3.22 5.49
N GLY A 8 11.80 -4.36 5.01
CA GLY A 8 11.05 -5.28 4.16
C GLY A 8 11.69 -5.52 2.79
N THR A 9 11.19 -6.53 2.09
CA THR A 9 11.71 -6.95 0.79
C THR A 9 10.92 -6.28 -0.34
N ILE A 10 11.61 -5.59 -1.24
CA ILE A 10 10.99 -5.02 -2.44
C ILE A 10 10.64 -6.15 -3.40
N PHE A 11 9.35 -6.43 -3.54
CA PHE A 11 8.82 -7.35 -4.54
C PHE A 11 8.79 -6.72 -5.93
N LYS A 12 8.38 -5.44 -6.01
CA LYS A 12 8.35 -4.70 -7.26
C LYS A 12 8.53 -3.21 -7.04
N ASN A 13 9.38 -2.59 -7.85
CA ASN A 13 9.55 -1.14 -7.87
C ASN A 13 9.03 -0.61 -9.23
N GLU A 14 7.89 0.06 -9.22
CA GLU A 14 7.25 0.63 -10.41
C GLU A 14 7.45 2.15 -10.45
N LYS A 15 7.03 2.79 -11.55
CA LYS A 15 7.17 4.24 -11.71
C LYS A 15 6.32 5.01 -10.70
N ASP A 16 5.17 4.45 -10.33
CA ASP A 16 4.14 5.08 -9.50
C ASP A 16 4.13 4.61 -8.03
N LYS A 17 4.74 3.45 -7.74
CA LYS A 17 4.75 2.85 -6.39
C LYS A 17 5.88 1.85 -6.19
N THR A 18 6.18 1.58 -4.93
CA THR A 18 7.02 0.47 -4.47
C THR A 18 6.15 -0.53 -3.72
N ILE A 19 6.27 -1.81 -4.05
CA ILE A 19 5.53 -2.91 -3.41
C ILE A 19 6.51 -3.70 -2.56
N TYR A 20 6.29 -3.68 -1.25
CA TYR A 20 7.00 -4.50 -0.27
C TYR A 20 6.19 -5.76 0.01
N LEU A 21 6.85 -6.91 -0.04
CA LEU A 21 6.28 -8.22 0.24
C LEU A 21 7.36 -9.06 0.93
N THR A 22 7.16 -9.36 2.20
CA THR A 22 8.15 -10.02 3.07
C THR A 22 7.53 -11.30 3.65
N PRO A 23 7.61 -12.44 2.92
CA PRO A 23 6.91 -13.67 3.29
C PRO A 23 7.37 -14.30 4.60
N ASP A 24 8.58 -14.01 5.06
CA ASP A 24 9.11 -14.50 6.34
C ASP A 24 8.48 -13.78 7.55
N GLU A 25 7.90 -12.60 7.33
CA GLU A 25 7.25 -11.78 8.35
C GLU A 25 5.85 -11.32 7.89
N PRO A 26 4.93 -12.24 7.52
CA PRO A 26 3.70 -11.89 6.81
C PRO A 26 2.68 -11.13 7.67
N LEU A 27 2.85 -11.13 8.99
CA LEU A 27 1.99 -10.42 9.92
C LEU A 27 2.49 -9.01 10.25
N VAL A 28 3.69 -8.63 9.80
CA VAL A 28 4.27 -7.30 10.04
C VAL A 28 3.78 -6.35 8.94
N TYR A 29 2.97 -5.37 9.33
CA TYR A 29 2.32 -4.46 8.39
C TYR A 29 3.33 -3.58 7.65
N ASP A 30 4.35 -3.09 8.36
CA ASP A 30 5.29 -2.13 7.80
C ASP A 30 6.20 -2.73 6.70
N THR A 31 6.43 -4.05 6.73
CA THR A 31 7.24 -4.78 5.74
C THR A 31 6.41 -5.36 4.59
N ASN A 32 5.08 -5.24 4.65
CA ASN A 32 4.11 -5.75 3.70
C ASN A 32 3.13 -4.63 3.33
N LYS A 33 3.62 -3.66 2.56
CA LYS A 33 2.89 -2.44 2.23
C LYS A 33 3.15 -1.99 0.80
N TRP A 34 2.26 -1.12 0.33
CA TRP A 34 2.43 -0.45 -0.96
C TRP A 34 2.67 1.03 -0.71
N GLU A 35 3.82 1.52 -1.14
CA GLU A 35 4.23 2.91 -0.98
C GLU A 35 4.07 3.67 -2.30
N TYR A 36 3.16 4.63 -2.33
CA TYR A 36 2.89 5.43 -3.52
C TYR A 36 3.90 6.58 -3.67
N LYS A 37 4.44 6.71 -4.87
CA LYS A 37 5.26 7.86 -5.31
C LYS A 37 4.38 9.01 -5.81
N TYR A 38 3.21 8.67 -6.35
CA TYR A 38 2.17 9.61 -6.77
C TYR A 38 0.81 9.14 -6.26
N LEU A 39 -0.08 10.09 -5.94
CA LEU A 39 -1.43 9.76 -5.52
C LEU A 39 -2.16 9.11 -6.70
N PRO A 40 -2.61 7.84 -6.60
CA PRO A 40 -3.34 7.19 -7.68
C PRO A 40 -4.70 7.86 -7.87
N SER A 41 -5.41 7.52 -8.94
CA SER A 41 -6.85 7.75 -9.01
C SER A 41 -7.61 6.77 -8.10
N ILE A 42 -8.84 7.12 -7.70
CA ILE A 42 -9.70 6.23 -6.89
C ILE A 42 -9.94 4.89 -7.60
N THR A 43 -10.09 4.90 -8.93
CA THR A 43 -10.27 3.69 -9.72
C THR A 43 -9.05 2.77 -9.65
N GLU A 44 -7.85 3.34 -9.81
CA GLU A 44 -6.59 2.58 -9.68
C GLU A 44 -6.41 2.03 -8.26
N PHE A 45 -6.69 2.83 -7.23
CA PHE A 45 -6.59 2.37 -5.85
C PHE A 45 -7.52 1.18 -5.55
N LYS A 46 -8.75 1.19 -6.05
CA LYS A 46 -9.65 0.03 -5.91
C LYS A 46 -9.07 -1.24 -6.55
N GLN A 47 -8.41 -1.11 -7.70
CA GLN A 47 -7.71 -2.24 -8.34
C GLN A 47 -6.50 -2.69 -7.50
N HIS A 48 -5.77 -1.74 -6.93
CA HIS A 48 -4.63 -2.02 -6.06
C HIS A 48 -5.05 -2.73 -4.76
N VAL A 49 -6.18 -2.37 -4.16
CA VAL A 49 -6.79 -3.07 -3.00
C VAL A 49 -6.99 -4.55 -3.31
N LEU A 50 -7.64 -4.86 -4.44
CA LEU A 50 -7.90 -6.25 -4.85
C LEU A 50 -6.59 -7.02 -5.13
N LYS A 51 -5.62 -6.36 -5.75
CA LYS A 51 -4.32 -6.96 -6.07
C LYS A 51 -3.48 -7.22 -4.82
N GLN A 52 -3.43 -6.26 -3.89
CA GLN A 52 -2.70 -6.42 -2.64
C GLN A 52 -3.35 -7.53 -1.80
N ALA A 53 -4.69 -7.56 -1.68
CA ALA A 53 -5.40 -8.62 -0.98
C ALA A 53 -5.05 -10.02 -1.50
N LYS A 54 -5.00 -10.20 -2.82
CA LYS A 54 -4.61 -11.47 -3.43
C LYS A 54 -3.16 -11.85 -3.11
N LEU A 55 -2.22 -10.91 -3.20
CA LEU A 55 -0.80 -11.18 -2.90
C LEU A 55 -0.60 -11.50 -1.41
N HIS A 56 -1.26 -10.75 -0.53
CA HIS A 56 -1.19 -10.93 0.91
C HIS A 56 -1.78 -12.27 1.33
N GLN A 57 -2.95 -12.64 0.80
CA GLN A 57 -3.53 -13.96 1.05
C GLN A 57 -2.60 -15.12 0.64
N GLN A 58 -1.88 -14.97 -0.48
CA GLN A 58 -0.96 -16.00 -0.97
C GLN A 58 0.25 -16.24 -0.04
N GLN A 59 0.62 -15.26 0.78
CA GLN A 59 1.72 -15.37 1.74
C GLN A 59 1.26 -15.46 3.20
N GLY A 60 -0.05 -15.60 3.45
CA GLY A 60 -0.59 -15.70 4.82
C GLY A 60 -0.77 -14.37 5.56
N SER A 61 -0.76 -13.24 4.84
CA SER A 61 -1.13 -11.92 5.39
C SER A 61 -2.63 -11.68 5.23
N GLU A 62 -3.28 -11.19 6.28
CA GLU A 62 -4.73 -10.88 6.28
C GLU A 62 -5.05 -9.38 6.32
N HIS A 63 -4.03 -8.53 6.14
CA HIS A 63 -4.16 -7.08 6.21
C HIS A 63 -3.91 -6.39 4.87
N LEU A 64 -4.21 -5.10 4.80
CA LEU A 64 -3.86 -4.20 3.71
C LEU A 64 -3.13 -2.99 4.29
N ALA A 65 -2.06 -2.56 3.64
CA ALA A 65 -1.28 -1.39 4.03
C ALA A 65 -0.90 -0.57 2.80
N PHE A 66 -1.21 0.72 2.85
CA PHE A 66 -0.90 1.70 1.81
C PHE A 66 -0.29 2.95 2.44
N VAL A 67 0.78 3.45 1.86
CA VAL A 67 1.42 4.71 2.24
C VAL A 67 1.23 5.69 1.08
N PHE A 68 0.56 6.81 1.35
CA PHE A 68 0.38 7.88 0.37
C PHE A 68 1.64 8.75 0.26
N PRO A 69 1.83 9.46 -0.86
CA PRO A 69 3.00 10.32 -1.03
C PRO A 69 3.03 11.42 0.03
N GLU A 70 4.24 11.75 0.47
CA GLU A 70 4.45 12.86 1.41
C GLU A 70 3.96 14.18 0.83
N ASN A 71 3.46 15.05 1.71
CA ASN A 71 3.04 16.42 1.36
C ASN A 71 1.91 16.50 0.32
N VAL A 72 1.13 15.42 0.12
CA VAL A 72 -0.07 15.41 -0.71
C VAL A 72 -1.31 15.31 0.17
N LEU A 73 -2.17 16.33 0.11
CA LEU A 73 -3.44 16.33 0.80
C LEU A 73 -4.45 15.44 0.07
N LEU A 74 -5.13 14.57 0.83
CA LEU A 74 -6.25 13.80 0.33
C LEU A 74 -7.50 14.70 0.26
N SER A 75 -8.24 14.60 -0.84
CA SER A 75 -9.52 15.30 -0.95
C SER A 75 -10.61 14.64 -0.10
N ASP A 76 -11.71 15.34 0.17
CA ASP A 76 -12.85 14.77 0.89
C ASP A 76 -13.39 13.50 0.24
N THR A 77 -13.32 13.39 -1.10
CA THR A 77 -13.72 12.17 -1.81
C THR A 77 -12.85 10.97 -1.44
N TRP A 78 -11.55 11.19 -1.22
CA TRP A 78 -10.64 10.15 -0.74
C TRP A 78 -10.91 9.77 0.70
N ILE A 79 -11.06 10.75 1.59
CA ILE A 79 -11.34 10.50 3.01
C ILE A 79 -12.64 9.70 3.16
N ASN A 80 -13.72 10.16 2.52
CA ASN A 80 -15.01 9.45 2.52
C ASN A 80 -14.92 8.03 1.95
N LEU A 81 -14.09 7.81 0.93
CA LEU A 81 -13.88 6.48 0.38
C LEU A 81 -13.22 5.57 1.42
N LEU A 82 -12.11 6.01 2.01
CA LEU A 82 -11.34 5.23 2.99
C LEU A 82 -12.21 4.85 4.20
N GLU A 83 -12.93 5.82 4.78
CA GLU A 83 -13.85 5.60 5.90
C GLU A 83 -14.95 4.58 5.57
N ARG A 84 -15.59 4.71 4.39
CA ARG A 84 -16.65 3.77 3.96
C ARG A 84 -16.14 2.35 3.73
N THR A 85 -14.86 2.21 3.43
CA THR A 85 -14.21 0.91 3.21
C THR A 85 -13.52 0.34 4.44
N GLY A 86 -13.54 1.05 5.57
CA GLY A 86 -12.99 0.59 6.85
C GLY A 86 -11.45 0.64 6.92
N PHE A 87 -10.81 1.52 6.15
CA PHE A 87 -9.40 1.86 6.31
C PHE A 87 -9.18 2.88 7.44
#